data_AF-F8AHL5-F1
#
_entry.id   AF-F8AHL5-F1
#
_cell.length_a   1.000
_cell.length_b   1.000
_cell.length_c   1.000
_cell.angle_alpha   90.00
_cell.angle_beta   90.00
_cell.angle_gamma   90.00
#
_symmetry.space_group_name_H-M   'P 1'
#
loop_
_entity.id
_entity.type
_entity.pdbx_description
1 polymer ?
#
loop_
_entity_poly.entity_id
_entity_poly.type
_entity_poly.pdbx_seq_one_letter_code
_entity_poly.pdbx_strand_id
1 'polypeptide(L)'
;MWTRPSFSLQDTGTTTRSVSLGLINVIQKRYLTESDLIIIRMPAIVSLGYFLRDLIIMTIALLVVLTILKLMGKAKEMLSYRAFKVGILTALLSFLLIITAQVIGILINTTILFHRYEDWQVIRSILLTVAAILLFVTVLLFYLPFGRGEYMVVRIATEPSLEKSWGAYWGEREKCYGVFKRLLELRLPGIAVSRDPPEVFRRKLGLKITPVIWISKVEHEEAVSPTRLEYLIEYLKNFLTKAELDKVVLIDCIDYLILENGERAVFKFLTTLKDLAALNRGIVLVTIDKDTLSERAFSFLTNELRPISELKVEEPEAFYSEGSKGEA
;
A
#
# COMPACT_ATOMS: atom_id res chain seq x y z
N MET A 1 78.34 2.61 -23.09
CA MET A 1 79.53 2.06 -22.43
C MET A 1 80.49 3.20 -22.14
N TRP A 2 80.29 3.97 -21.07
CA TRP A 2 81.31 4.88 -20.51
C TRP A 2 81.02 5.06 -19.02
N THR A 3 82.06 4.83 -18.25
CA THR A 3 82.15 4.70 -16.78
C THR A 3 82.32 6.05 -16.09
N ARG A 4 81.96 6.08 -14.80
CA ARG A 4 82.12 7.19 -13.83
C ARG A 4 83.56 7.70 -13.70
N PRO A 5 83.73 8.92 -13.15
CA PRO A 5 84.77 9.22 -12.15
C PRO A 5 84.12 9.73 -10.84
N SER A 6 84.34 9.09 -9.69
CA SER A 6 85.47 9.20 -8.73
C SER A 6 85.22 10.26 -7.64
N PHE A 7 85.25 9.78 -6.39
CA PHE A 7 85.10 10.50 -5.14
C PHE A 7 86.49 10.93 -4.64
N SER A 8 86.65 12.13 -4.10
CA SER A 8 87.76 12.46 -3.18
C SER A 8 87.37 13.59 -2.23
N LEU A 9 87.47 13.30 -0.94
CA LEU A 9 87.37 14.21 0.19
C LEU A 9 88.62 15.11 0.27
N GLN A 10 88.44 16.36 0.72
CA GLN A 10 89.50 17.08 1.42
C GLN A 10 88.90 17.97 2.52
N ASP A 11 89.37 17.67 3.72
CA ASP A 11 89.07 18.28 5.01
C ASP A 11 90.17 19.31 5.31
N THR A 12 89.83 20.52 5.75
CA THR A 12 90.75 21.39 6.52
C THR A 12 89.94 22.21 7.50
N GLY A 13 90.13 21.93 8.80
CA GLY A 13 89.44 22.61 9.89
C GLY A 13 90.18 23.84 10.40
N THR A 14 89.48 24.62 11.22
CA THR A 14 90.07 25.32 12.37
C THR A 14 89.03 25.54 13.46
N THR A 15 89.38 24.98 14.62
CA THR A 15 88.81 25.02 15.97
C THR A 15 88.72 26.42 16.56
N THR A 16 87.63 26.81 17.23
CA THR A 16 87.66 27.30 18.65
C THR A 16 86.28 27.61 19.26
N ARG A 17 86.17 27.23 20.54
CA ARG A 17 85.21 27.62 21.61
C ARG A 17 83.95 26.77 21.81
N SER A 18 84.20 25.78 22.66
CA SER A 18 83.32 25.02 23.54
C SER A 18 82.61 25.83 24.63
N VAL A 19 81.64 25.15 25.24
CA VAL A 19 81.06 25.31 26.59
C VAL A 19 79.78 26.15 26.70
N SER A 20 78.62 25.55 26.36
CA SER A 20 77.36 25.70 27.15
C SER A 20 76.23 24.74 26.68
N LEU A 21 76.47 23.43 26.58
CA LEU A 21 75.42 22.47 26.16
C LEU A 21 75.31 21.22 27.06
N GLY A 22 76.07 21.16 28.15
CA GLY A 22 76.12 20.00 29.07
C GLY A 22 75.10 19.99 30.22
N LEU A 23 74.33 21.07 30.43
CA LEU A 23 73.38 21.19 31.55
C LEU A 23 71.90 21.13 31.13
N ILE A 24 71.60 21.22 29.83
CA ILE A 24 70.22 21.12 29.31
C ILE A 24 69.80 19.66 29.15
N ASN A 25 70.74 18.74 28.87
CA ASN A 25 70.43 17.33 28.61
C ASN A 25 70.21 16.44 29.85
N VAL A 26 70.44 16.94 31.07
CA VAL A 26 70.19 16.18 32.30
C VAL A 26 68.84 16.53 32.94
N ILE A 27 68.27 17.71 32.64
CA ILE A 27 66.94 18.11 33.12
C ILE A 27 65.84 17.62 32.18
N GLN A 28 66.15 17.34 30.90
CA GLN A 28 65.17 16.86 29.93
C GLN A 28 64.84 15.35 30.04
N LYS A 29 65.61 14.58 30.83
CA LYS A 29 65.40 13.12 31.00
C LYS A 29 64.65 12.75 32.29
N ARG A 30 64.14 13.74 33.04
CA ARG A 30 63.40 13.58 34.31
C ARG A 30 62.08 14.35 34.31
N TYR A 31 61.36 14.33 33.19
CA TYR A 31 59.94 14.70 33.10
C TYR A 31 59.14 13.61 32.37
N LEU A 32 59.47 12.35 32.65
CA LEU A 32 58.50 11.26 32.63
C LEU A 32 57.95 11.15 34.05
N THR A 33 56.96 11.97 34.35
CA THR A 33 56.08 11.78 35.51
C THR A 33 54.67 12.07 35.05
N GLU A 34 53.98 10.97 34.75
CA GLU A 34 52.55 10.77 34.93
C GLU A 34 51.84 11.95 35.61
N SER A 35 51.07 12.70 34.83
CA SER A 35 49.99 13.54 35.34
C SER A 35 49.08 13.92 34.16
N ASP A 36 48.08 13.07 33.94
CA ASP A 36 46.69 13.46 33.66
C ASP A 36 46.45 14.67 32.75
N LEU A 37 46.92 14.58 31.50
CA LEU A 37 46.34 15.38 30.42
C LEU A 37 45.56 14.44 29.50
N ILE A 38 44.34 14.11 29.93
CA ILE A 38 43.23 13.80 29.01
C ILE A 38 42.97 15.09 28.23
N ILE A 39 43.87 15.43 27.31
CA ILE A 39 43.55 16.34 26.23
C ILE A 39 42.55 15.56 25.40
N ILE A 40 41.29 16.01 25.41
CA ILE A 40 40.30 15.62 24.41
C ILE A 40 40.86 16.11 23.07
N ARG A 41 41.79 15.35 22.47
CA ARG A 41 42.13 15.50 21.06
C ARG A 41 40.84 15.18 20.32
N MET A 42 40.29 16.17 19.62
CA MET A 42 39.22 15.90 18.68
C MET A 42 39.66 14.74 17.80
N PRO A 43 38.82 13.70 17.64
CA PRO A 43 39.19 12.53 16.89
C PRO A 43 39.56 12.96 15.47
N ALA A 44 40.81 12.73 15.08
CA ALA A 44 41.26 13.11 13.76
C ALA A 44 40.67 12.13 12.74
N ILE A 45 40.16 12.66 11.62
CA ILE A 45 39.61 11.86 10.54
C ILE A 45 40.78 11.25 9.78
N VAL A 46 40.87 9.92 9.75
CA VAL A 46 41.94 9.20 9.05
C VAL A 46 41.68 9.17 7.55
N SER A 47 40.42 8.96 7.16
CA SER A 47 40.00 8.87 5.76
C SER A 47 38.70 9.63 5.53
N LEU A 48 38.83 10.84 4.96
CA LEU A 48 37.68 11.74 4.78
C LEU A 48 36.60 11.12 3.86
N GLY A 49 37.00 10.45 2.79
CA GLY A 49 36.06 9.85 1.84
C GLY A 49 35.19 8.73 2.45
N TYR A 50 35.80 7.81 3.20
CA TYR A 50 35.06 6.72 3.83
C TYR A 50 34.20 7.20 4.99
N PHE A 51 34.70 8.16 5.77
CA PHE A 51 33.93 8.84 6.81
C PHE A 51 32.67 9.51 6.24
N LEU A 52 32.81 10.30 5.17
CA LEU A 52 31.68 10.97 4.52
C LEU A 52 30.70 9.98 3.91
N ARG A 53 31.18 8.90 3.27
CA ARG A 53 30.32 7.82 2.76
C ARG A 53 29.45 7.24 3.87
N ASP A 54 30.06 6.86 5.00
CA ASP A 54 29.34 6.20 6.10
C ASP A 54 28.34 7.16 6.76
N LEU A 55 28.68 8.46 6.85
CA LEU A 55 27.76 9.51 7.30
C LEU A 55 26.55 9.66 6.37
N ILE A 56 26.77 9.74 5.06
CA ILE A 56 25.69 9.86 4.07
C ILE A 56 24.75 8.63 4.13
N ILE A 57 25.31 7.42 4.19
CA ILE A 57 24.51 6.19 4.26
C ILE A 57 23.69 6.17 5.56
N MET A 58 24.28 6.59 6.68
CA MET A 58 23.56 6.68 7.96
C MET A 58 22.40 7.67 7.89
N THR A 59 22.60 8.85 7.30
CA THR A 59 21.54 9.87 7.13
C THR A 59 20.40 9.35 6.25
N ILE A 60 20.71 8.68 5.14
CA ILE A 60 19.69 8.08 4.26
C ILE A 60 18.93 6.97 5.00
N ALA A 61 19.64 6.08 5.71
CA ALA A 61 19.01 5.01 6.49
C ALA A 61 18.05 5.58 7.56
N LEU A 62 18.44 6.65 8.24
CA LEU A 62 17.58 7.32 9.21
C LEU A 62 16.33 7.93 8.55
N LEU A 63 16.48 8.57 7.40
CA LEU A 63 15.35 9.12 6.64
C LEU A 63 14.36 8.02 6.21
N VAL A 64 14.85 6.87 5.78
CA VAL A 64 14.00 5.71 5.44
C VAL A 64 13.25 5.22 6.67
N VAL A 65 13.92 5.06 7.82
CA VAL A 65 13.25 4.68 9.08
C VAL A 65 12.15 5.67 9.46
N LEU A 66 12.43 6.98 9.39
CA LEU A 66 11.43 8.02 9.68
C LEU A 66 10.23 7.95 8.71
N THR A 67 10.48 7.66 7.44
CA THR A 67 9.43 7.50 6.43
C THR A 67 8.56 6.28 6.74
N ILE A 68 9.17 5.15 7.07
CA ILE A 68 8.46 3.93 7.48
C ILE A 68 7.60 4.20 8.72
N LEU A 69 8.13 4.88 9.74
CA LEU A 69 7.38 5.21 10.96
C LEU A 69 6.21 6.15 10.69
N LYS A 70 6.37 7.16 9.83
CA LYS A 70 5.27 8.05 9.41
C LYS A 70 4.18 7.28 8.66
N LEU A 71 4.57 6.34 7.79
CA LEU A 71 3.62 5.48 7.07
C LEU A 71 2.84 4.59 8.04
N MET A 72 3.50 4.01 9.06
CA MET A 72 2.82 3.22 10.10
C MET A 72 1.79 4.03 10.89
N GLY A 73 2.08 5.30 11.19
CA GLY A 73 1.16 6.19 11.92
C GLY A 73 -0.16 6.43 11.19
N LYS A 74 -0.11 6.53 9.86
CA LYS A 74 -1.30 6.70 8.99
C LYS A 74 -1.99 5.37 8.65
N ALA A 75 -1.23 4.27 8.61
CA ALA A 75 -1.71 2.96 8.17
C ALA A 75 -2.29 2.08 9.29
N LYS A 76 -2.74 2.67 10.42
CA LYS A 76 -3.23 1.93 11.60
C LYS A 76 -4.40 0.99 11.28
N GLU A 77 -5.23 1.34 10.30
CA GLU A 77 -6.36 0.54 9.81
C GLU A 77 -5.96 -0.49 8.73
N MET A 78 -4.90 -0.24 7.96
CA MET A 78 -4.37 -1.16 6.93
C MET A 78 -3.50 -2.30 7.51
N LEU A 79 -3.16 -2.24 8.79
CA LEU A 79 -2.31 -3.18 9.53
C LEU A 79 -3.01 -4.50 9.91
N SER A 80 -4.17 -4.83 9.33
CA SER A 80 -4.90 -6.08 9.63
C SER A 80 -4.15 -7.34 9.18
N TYR A 81 -3.25 -7.22 8.19
CA TYR A 81 -2.52 -8.37 7.64
C TYR A 81 -1.22 -8.70 8.40
N ARG A 82 -1.08 -9.96 8.84
CA ARG A 82 0.06 -10.45 9.64
C ARG A 82 1.40 -10.35 8.89
N ALA A 83 1.45 -10.70 7.61
CA ALA A 83 2.72 -10.68 6.87
C ALA A 83 3.24 -9.26 6.63
N PHE A 84 2.34 -8.28 6.48
CA PHE A 84 2.70 -6.86 6.33
C PHE A 84 3.31 -6.30 7.62
N LYS A 85 2.72 -6.61 8.78
CA LYS A 85 3.29 -6.31 10.10
C LYS A 85 4.70 -6.89 10.27
N VAL A 86 4.89 -8.15 9.91
CA VAL A 86 6.19 -8.83 9.99
C VAL A 86 7.19 -8.23 8.99
N GLY A 87 6.75 -7.89 7.78
CA GLY A 87 7.57 -7.23 6.76
C GLY A 87 8.10 -5.87 7.23
N ILE A 88 7.24 -5.02 7.81
CA ILE A 88 7.65 -3.73 8.36
C ILE A 88 8.62 -3.90 9.54
N LEU A 89 8.34 -4.84 10.46
CA LEU A 89 9.20 -5.08 11.61
C LEU A 89 10.61 -5.55 11.19
N THR A 90 10.67 -6.49 10.25
CA THR A 90 11.94 -6.98 9.68
C THR A 90 12.69 -5.88 8.94
N ALA A 91 11.98 -4.98 8.24
CA ALA A 91 12.57 -3.80 7.60
C ALA A 91 13.22 -2.89 8.64
N LEU A 92 12.49 -2.51 9.70
CA LEU A 92 13.00 -1.66 10.76
C LEU A 92 14.23 -2.27 11.45
N LEU A 93 14.21 -3.58 11.71
CA LEU A 93 15.36 -4.29 12.28
C LEU A 93 16.58 -4.22 11.35
N SER A 94 16.39 -4.42 10.04
CA SER A 94 17.51 -4.33 9.08
C SER A 94 18.13 -2.93 9.03
N PHE A 95 17.31 -1.87 9.02
CA PHE A 95 17.81 -0.50 9.03
C PHE A 95 18.49 -0.12 10.35
N LEU A 96 18.02 -0.66 11.48
CA LEU A 96 18.70 -0.51 12.76
C LEU A 96 20.12 -1.09 12.70
N LEU A 97 20.27 -2.31 12.17
CA LEU A 97 21.58 -2.94 11.99
C LEU A 97 22.49 -2.14 11.05
N ILE A 98 21.95 -1.58 9.96
CA ILE A 98 22.69 -0.70 9.04
C ILE A 98 23.18 0.54 9.77
N ILE A 99 22.32 1.20 10.54
CA ILE A 99 22.70 2.41 11.31
C ILE A 99 23.81 2.07 12.30
N THR A 100 23.69 0.98 13.06
CA THR A 100 24.75 0.53 13.96
C THR A 100 26.06 0.25 13.22
N ALA A 101 26.00 -0.41 12.06
CA ALA A 101 27.18 -0.68 11.23
C ALA A 101 27.82 0.62 10.67
N GLN A 102 27.02 1.63 10.33
CA GLN A 102 27.56 2.93 9.89
C GLN A 102 28.16 3.73 11.04
N VAL A 103 27.58 3.69 12.24
CA VAL A 103 28.22 4.29 13.43
C VAL A 103 29.59 3.66 13.67
N ILE A 104 29.70 2.32 13.59
CA ILE A 104 30.99 1.63 13.68
C ILE A 104 31.92 2.08 12.54
N GLY A 105 31.44 2.17 11.30
CA GLY A 105 32.23 2.64 10.15
C GLY A 105 32.78 4.06 10.33
N ILE A 106 31.94 4.99 10.81
CA ILE A 106 32.33 6.36 11.14
C ILE A 106 33.44 6.35 12.20
N LEU A 107 33.28 5.58 13.26
CA LEU A 107 34.25 5.50 14.36
C LEU A 107 35.58 4.84 13.93
N ILE A 108 35.55 3.81 13.10
CA ILE A 108 36.74 3.15 12.53
C ILE A 108 37.58 4.15 11.70
N ASN A 109 36.92 5.04 10.95
CA ASN A 109 37.58 6.05 10.13
C ASN A 109 38.07 7.27 10.93
N THR A 110 37.98 7.22 12.26
CA THR A 110 38.57 8.20 13.18
C THR A 110 39.66 7.55 14.04
N THR A 111 40.49 8.37 14.70
CA THR A 111 41.52 7.89 15.62
C THR A 111 41.02 7.06 16.82
N ILE A 112 39.70 6.98 17.05
CA ILE A 112 39.09 6.26 18.18
C ILE A 112 39.22 4.75 18.01
N LEU A 113 38.75 4.20 16.89
CA LEU A 113 38.72 2.74 16.65
C LEU A 113 39.75 2.28 15.62
N PHE A 114 40.52 3.19 15.02
CA PHE A 114 41.52 2.87 14.00
C PHE A 114 42.58 1.86 14.47
N HIS A 115 42.95 1.86 15.75
CA HIS A 115 43.94 0.92 16.30
C HIS A 115 43.48 -0.55 16.27
N ARG A 116 42.17 -0.81 16.22
CA ARG A 116 41.58 -2.14 16.09
C ARG A 116 40.72 -2.23 14.82
N TYR A 117 41.23 -1.64 13.73
CA TYR A 117 40.51 -1.56 12.46
C TYR A 117 39.98 -2.93 12.00
N GLU A 118 40.83 -3.97 12.01
CA GLU A 118 40.46 -5.30 11.51
C GLU A 118 39.29 -5.92 12.29
N ASP A 119 39.36 -5.91 13.63
CA ASP A 119 38.32 -6.47 14.49
C ASP A 119 36.95 -5.81 14.26
N TRP A 120 36.93 -4.48 14.27
CA TRP A 120 35.70 -3.71 14.11
C TRP A 120 35.16 -3.78 12.68
N GLN A 121 36.03 -3.90 11.69
CA GLN A 121 35.64 -4.08 10.30
C GLN A 121 35.00 -5.44 10.06
N VAL A 122 35.43 -6.50 10.76
CA VAL A 122 34.76 -7.82 10.74
C VAL A 122 33.35 -7.70 11.32
N ILE A 123 33.21 -7.10 12.51
CA ILE A 123 31.89 -6.92 13.15
C ILE A 123 30.95 -6.12 12.23
N ARG A 124 31.43 -5.02 11.66
CA ARG A 124 30.68 -4.20 10.70
C ARG A 124 30.22 -5.02 9.49
N SER A 125 31.10 -5.86 8.93
CA SER A 125 30.78 -6.68 7.75
C SER A 125 29.71 -7.73 8.07
N ILE A 126 29.75 -8.34 9.25
CA ILE A 126 28.72 -9.28 9.73
C ILE A 126 27.37 -8.56 9.86
N LEU A 127 27.35 -7.39 10.50
CA LEU A 127 26.12 -6.60 10.67
C LEU A 127 25.49 -6.23 9.32
N LEU A 128 26.29 -5.76 8.36
CA LEU A 128 25.81 -5.41 7.02
C LEU A 128 25.29 -6.64 6.26
N THR A 129 25.93 -7.79 6.42
CA THR A 129 25.49 -9.04 5.76
C THR A 129 24.14 -9.50 6.32
N VAL A 130 23.98 -9.49 7.65
CA VAL A 130 22.71 -9.83 8.30
C VAL A 130 21.62 -8.84 7.89
N ALA A 131 21.93 -7.54 7.85
CA ALA A 131 20.98 -6.53 7.41
C ALA A 131 20.54 -6.73 5.95
N ALA A 132 21.47 -7.09 5.05
CA ALA A 132 21.15 -7.37 3.65
C ALA A 132 20.23 -8.58 3.49
N ILE A 133 20.46 -9.65 4.26
CA ILE A 133 19.57 -10.84 4.28
C ILE A 133 18.18 -10.45 4.79
N LEU A 134 18.11 -9.67 5.87
CA LEU A 134 16.83 -9.20 6.40
C LEU A 134 16.09 -8.31 5.42
N LEU A 135 16.76 -7.38 4.74
CA LEU A 135 16.17 -6.57 3.67
C LEU A 135 15.62 -7.44 2.53
N PHE A 136 16.36 -8.47 2.14
CA PHE A 136 15.90 -9.41 1.12
C PHE A 136 14.62 -10.15 1.56
N VAL A 137 14.60 -10.64 2.81
CA VAL A 137 13.41 -11.27 3.41
C VAL A 137 12.24 -10.29 3.46
N THR A 138 12.49 -9.03 3.85
CA THR A 138 11.47 -7.97 3.85
C THR A 138 10.86 -7.79 2.46
N VAL A 139 11.68 -7.65 1.42
CA VAL A 139 11.20 -7.50 0.03
C VAL A 139 10.38 -8.72 -0.39
N LEU A 140 10.85 -9.92 -0.07
CA LEU A 140 10.14 -11.16 -0.37
C LEU A 140 8.78 -11.23 0.35
N LEU A 141 8.71 -10.83 1.62
CA LEU A 141 7.46 -10.77 2.39
C LEU A 141 6.47 -9.75 1.83
N PHE A 142 6.95 -8.64 1.25
CA PHE A 142 6.08 -7.71 0.54
C PHE A 142 5.60 -8.28 -0.79
N TYR A 143 6.40 -9.10 -1.48
CA TYR A 143 6.05 -9.65 -2.81
C TYR A 143 5.19 -10.92 -2.77
N LEU A 144 5.38 -11.79 -1.76
CA LEU A 144 4.68 -13.07 -1.61
C LEU A 144 3.15 -12.97 -1.63
N PRO A 145 2.49 -11.97 -1.00
CA PRO A 145 1.05 -11.79 -1.09
C PRO A 145 0.57 -11.58 -2.54
N PHE A 146 1.33 -10.82 -3.34
CA PHE A 146 0.99 -10.58 -4.75
C PHE A 146 1.16 -11.83 -5.62
N GLY A 147 2.14 -12.69 -5.32
CA GLY A 147 2.38 -13.93 -6.04
C GLY A 147 1.35 -15.04 -5.80
N ARG A 148 0.60 -14.99 -4.69
CA ARG A 148 -0.44 -15.96 -4.35
C ARG A 148 -1.83 -15.62 -4.93
N GLY A 149 -1.96 -14.55 -5.71
CA GLY A 149 -3.24 -14.11 -6.26
C GLY A 149 -4.18 -13.49 -5.22
N GLU A 150 -3.72 -13.26 -3.99
CA GLU A 150 -4.39 -12.39 -3.02
C GLU A 150 -4.07 -10.94 -3.38
N TYR A 151 -4.77 -10.41 -4.38
CA TYR A 151 -4.66 -8.99 -4.74
C TYR A 151 -5.09 -8.15 -3.54
N MET A 152 -4.12 -7.51 -2.89
CA MET A 152 -4.37 -6.51 -1.86
C MET A 152 -4.95 -5.28 -2.55
N VAL A 153 -6.27 -5.16 -2.59
CA VAL A 153 -6.96 -3.95 -3.05
C VAL A 153 -6.62 -2.85 -2.04
N VAL A 154 -5.60 -2.05 -2.34
CA VAL A 154 -5.25 -0.85 -1.57
C VAL A 154 -6.43 0.11 -1.67
N ARG A 155 -7.29 0.09 -0.64
CA ARG A 155 -8.48 0.95 -0.55
C ARG A 155 -8.05 2.39 -0.31
N ILE A 156 -7.72 3.11 -1.38
CA ILE A 156 -7.77 4.58 -1.40
C ILE A 156 -9.09 4.96 -2.05
N ALA A 157 -10.17 4.72 -1.32
CA ALA A 157 -11.44 5.39 -1.50
C ALA A 157 -12.07 5.34 -0.13
N THR A 158 -12.21 6.48 0.52
CA THR A 158 -13.17 6.67 1.60
C THR A 158 -14.51 6.24 1.01
N GLU A 159 -14.91 4.99 1.26
CA GLU A 159 -16.24 4.54 0.87
C GLU A 159 -17.21 5.41 1.68
N PRO A 160 -18.20 6.07 1.06
CA PRO A 160 -19.35 6.53 1.83
C PRO A 160 -19.95 5.26 2.44
N SER A 161 -19.78 5.06 3.75
CA SER A 161 -20.28 3.86 4.40
C SER A 161 -21.80 3.91 4.37
N LEU A 162 -22.39 3.24 3.38
CA LEU A 162 -23.84 3.08 3.26
C LEU A 162 -24.34 2.00 4.23
N GLU A 163 -23.75 1.90 5.43
CA GLU A 163 -23.96 0.85 6.43
C GLU A 163 -25.43 0.62 6.83
N LYS A 164 -26.32 1.60 6.56
CA LYS A 164 -27.76 1.50 6.83
C LYS A 164 -28.64 1.26 5.60
N SER A 165 -28.06 1.20 4.41
CA SER A 165 -28.78 1.13 3.14
C SER A 165 -28.68 -0.24 2.46
N TRP A 166 -28.13 -1.26 3.13
CA TRP A 166 -28.05 -2.60 2.55
C TRP A 166 -29.41 -3.31 2.59
N GLY A 167 -29.61 -4.19 1.61
CA GLY A 167 -30.85 -4.93 1.40
C GLY A 167 -31.38 -4.73 0.00
N ALA A 168 -32.69 -4.83 -0.16
CA ALA A 168 -33.35 -4.75 -1.46
C ALA A 168 -34.46 -3.70 -1.47
N TYR A 169 -34.50 -2.96 -2.58
CA TYR A 169 -35.39 -1.85 -2.84
C TYR A 169 -36.16 -2.06 -4.12
N TRP A 170 -37.40 -1.58 -4.16
CA TRP A 170 -38.22 -1.57 -5.36
C TRP A 170 -38.56 -0.15 -5.81
N GLY A 171 -38.76 0.02 -7.11
CA GLY A 171 -39.25 1.28 -7.66
C GLY A 171 -39.57 1.15 -9.14
N GLU A 172 -40.14 2.23 -9.70
CA GLU A 172 -40.32 2.34 -11.14
C GLU A 172 -38.97 2.32 -11.86
N ARG A 173 -38.97 1.81 -13.10
CA ARG A 173 -37.76 1.61 -13.91
C ARG A 173 -36.87 2.87 -13.97
N GLU A 174 -37.46 4.03 -14.26
CA GLU A 174 -36.72 5.29 -14.38
C GLU A 174 -36.01 5.69 -13.08
N LYS A 175 -36.70 5.56 -11.95
CA LYS A 175 -36.16 5.88 -10.62
C LYS A 175 -35.02 4.92 -10.24
N CYS A 176 -35.22 3.62 -10.44
CA CYS A 176 -34.19 2.61 -10.20
C CYS A 176 -32.95 2.83 -11.06
N TYR A 177 -33.13 3.16 -12.34
CA TYR A 177 -32.05 3.47 -13.26
C TYR A 177 -31.26 4.71 -12.84
N GLY A 178 -31.95 5.79 -12.44
CA GLY A 178 -31.32 7.00 -11.95
C GLY A 178 -30.47 6.75 -10.71
N VAL A 179 -31.00 6.01 -9.73
CA VAL A 179 -30.26 5.65 -8.51
C VAL A 179 -29.11 4.70 -8.81
N PHE A 180 -29.30 3.71 -9.68
CA PHE A 180 -28.24 2.80 -10.10
C PHE A 180 -27.07 3.57 -10.72
N LYS A 181 -27.36 4.49 -11.64
CA LYS A 181 -26.35 5.35 -12.26
C LYS A 181 -25.60 6.18 -11.22
N ARG A 182 -26.32 6.80 -10.27
CA ARG A 182 -25.71 7.58 -9.19
C ARG A 182 -24.79 6.75 -8.30
N LEU A 183 -25.18 5.52 -7.95
CA LEU A 183 -24.33 4.61 -7.18
C LEU A 183 -23.05 4.21 -7.96
N LEU A 184 -23.16 4.03 -9.27
CA LEU A 184 -22.00 3.80 -10.13
C LEU A 184 -21.08 5.03 -10.22
N GLU A 185 -21.64 6.25 -10.24
CA GLU A 185 -20.88 7.51 -10.22
C GLU A 185 -20.10 7.69 -8.91
N LEU A 186 -20.65 7.18 -7.79
CA LEU A 186 -19.96 7.05 -6.50
C LEU A 186 -18.89 5.94 -6.48
N ARG A 187 -18.59 5.33 -7.64
CA ARG A 187 -17.60 4.26 -7.84
C ARG A 187 -17.93 2.95 -7.14
N LEU A 188 -19.19 2.71 -6.77
CA LEU A 188 -19.59 1.40 -6.30
C LEU A 188 -19.54 0.40 -7.46
N PRO A 189 -18.97 -0.80 -7.28
CA PRO A 189 -19.13 -1.87 -8.24
C PRO A 189 -20.61 -2.19 -8.42
N GLY A 190 -21.07 -2.23 -9.67
CA GLY A 190 -22.45 -2.55 -9.98
C GLY A 190 -22.59 -3.61 -11.06
N ILE A 191 -23.67 -4.37 -10.98
CA ILE A 191 -24.08 -5.33 -12.01
C ILE A 191 -25.56 -5.18 -12.31
N ALA A 192 -25.95 -5.34 -13.57
CA ALA A 192 -27.35 -5.32 -13.98
C ALA A 192 -27.78 -6.68 -14.54
N VAL A 193 -29.03 -7.05 -14.29
CA VAL A 193 -29.73 -8.19 -14.90
C VAL A 193 -30.86 -7.60 -15.74
N SER A 194 -30.78 -7.75 -17.06
CA SER A 194 -31.75 -7.14 -17.99
C SER A 194 -31.98 -8.02 -19.21
N ARG A 195 -33.12 -7.81 -19.88
CA ARG A 195 -33.42 -8.37 -21.21
C ARG A 195 -32.68 -7.63 -22.33
N ASP A 196 -32.27 -6.39 -22.09
CA ASP A 196 -31.49 -5.62 -23.06
C ASP A 196 -30.08 -6.22 -23.15
N PRO A 197 -29.55 -6.50 -24.35
CA PRO A 197 -28.17 -6.95 -24.52
C PRO A 197 -27.17 -5.95 -23.89
N PRO A 198 -25.97 -6.39 -23.47
CA PRO A 198 -25.05 -5.55 -22.71
C PRO A 198 -24.71 -4.21 -23.38
N GLU A 199 -24.53 -4.20 -24.69
CA GLU A 199 -24.25 -2.98 -25.46
C GLU A 199 -25.42 -1.99 -25.47
N VAL A 200 -26.64 -2.51 -25.60
CA VAL A 200 -27.87 -1.70 -25.65
C VAL A 200 -28.14 -1.11 -24.27
N PHE A 201 -28.04 -1.94 -23.22
CA PHE A 201 -28.24 -1.52 -21.84
C PHE A 201 -27.24 -0.44 -21.42
N ARG A 202 -25.95 -0.64 -21.74
CA ARG A 202 -24.90 0.34 -21.45
C ARG A 202 -25.14 1.67 -22.16
N ARG A 203 -25.52 1.63 -23.44
CA ARG A 203 -25.80 2.83 -24.24
C ARG A 203 -26.99 3.62 -23.67
N LYS A 204 -28.05 2.91 -23.27
CA LYS A 204 -29.28 3.48 -22.69
C LYS A 204 -29.00 4.27 -21.40
N LEU A 205 -28.08 3.79 -20.57
CA LEU A 205 -27.73 4.41 -19.29
C LEU A 205 -26.45 5.26 -19.34
N GLY A 206 -25.78 5.35 -20.49
CA GLY A 206 -24.50 6.04 -20.64
C GLY A 206 -23.35 5.38 -19.87
N LEU A 207 -23.38 4.06 -19.69
CA LEU A 207 -22.39 3.29 -18.94
C LEU A 207 -21.25 2.84 -19.87
N LYS A 208 -20.03 2.76 -19.33
CA LYS A 208 -18.85 2.31 -20.10
C LYS A 208 -18.57 0.82 -19.91
N ILE A 209 -18.32 0.40 -18.67
CA ILE A 209 -17.74 -0.93 -18.36
C ILE A 209 -18.62 -1.82 -17.50
N THR A 210 -19.80 -1.37 -17.08
CA THR A 210 -20.64 -2.10 -16.13
C THR A 210 -21.02 -3.49 -16.65
N PRO A 211 -20.78 -4.56 -15.87
CA PRO A 211 -21.25 -5.90 -16.20
C PRO A 211 -22.78 -5.95 -16.31
N VAL A 212 -23.27 -6.64 -17.34
CA VAL A 212 -24.71 -6.86 -17.58
C VAL A 212 -24.90 -8.34 -17.84
N ILE A 213 -25.74 -8.99 -17.04
CA ILE A 213 -26.22 -10.34 -17.30
C ILE A 213 -27.42 -10.21 -18.23
N TRP A 214 -27.25 -10.67 -19.46
CA TRP A 214 -28.29 -10.62 -20.48
C TRP A 214 -29.22 -11.82 -20.35
N ILE A 215 -30.48 -11.57 -20.00
CA ILE A 215 -31.51 -12.60 -19.90
C ILE A 215 -32.20 -12.77 -21.24
N SER A 216 -32.01 -13.94 -21.86
CA SER A 216 -32.59 -14.24 -23.17
C SER A 216 -32.75 -15.75 -23.38
N LYS A 217 -33.74 -16.14 -24.19
CA LYS A 217 -33.91 -17.52 -24.68
C LYS A 217 -33.05 -17.83 -25.91
N VAL A 218 -32.46 -16.80 -26.52
CA VAL A 218 -31.61 -16.98 -27.70
C VAL A 218 -30.34 -17.71 -27.28
N GLU A 219 -29.98 -18.75 -28.01
CA GLU A 219 -28.69 -19.43 -27.84
C GLU A 219 -27.56 -18.49 -28.27
N HIS A 220 -26.93 -17.85 -27.30
CA HIS A 220 -25.82 -16.93 -27.48
C HIS A 220 -24.85 -17.08 -26.30
N GLU A 221 -23.55 -16.99 -26.54
CA GLU A 221 -22.52 -17.25 -25.51
C GLU A 221 -22.63 -16.34 -24.29
N GLU A 222 -23.06 -15.08 -24.49
CA GLU A 222 -23.28 -14.09 -23.43
C GLU A 222 -24.70 -14.09 -22.84
N ALA A 223 -25.62 -14.89 -23.38
CA ALA A 223 -27.01 -14.93 -22.92
C ALA A 223 -27.22 -15.99 -21.82
N VAL A 224 -27.97 -15.62 -20.80
CA VAL A 224 -28.41 -16.51 -19.73
C VAL A 224 -29.90 -16.78 -19.89
N SER A 225 -30.26 -18.07 -19.97
CA SER A 225 -31.67 -18.46 -20.01
C SER A 225 -32.42 -17.95 -18.76
N PRO A 226 -33.63 -17.38 -18.92
CA PRO A 226 -34.44 -16.90 -17.80
C PRO A 226 -34.80 -18.00 -16.80
N THR A 227 -34.77 -19.27 -17.21
CA THR A 227 -35.08 -20.42 -16.35
C THR A 227 -33.95 -20.83 -15.42
N ARG A 228 -32.73 -20.29 -15.61
CA ARG A 228 -31.54 -20.64 -14.83
C ARG A 228 -31.40 -19.74 -13.59
N LEU A 229 -32.44 -19.65 -12.76
CA LEU A 229 -32.43 -18.83 -11.54
C LEU A 229 -31.31 -19.23 -10.56
N GLU A 230 -30.97 -20.52 -10.46
CA GLU A 230 -29.87 -21.02 -9.63
C GLU A 230 -28.51 -20.50 -10.08
N TYR A 231 -28.29 -20.42 -11.40
CA TYR A 231 -27.08 -19.82 -11.94
C TYR A 231 -27.01 -18.32 -11.64
N LEU A 232 -28.13 -17.60 -11.77
CA LEU A 232 -28.19 -16.18 -11.46
C LEU A 232 -27.88 -15.92 -9.98
N ILE A 233 -28.45 -16.70 -9.05
CA ILE A 233 -28.19 -16.48 -7.63
C ILE A 233 -26.74 -16.80 -7.28
N GLU A 234 -26.13 -17.84 -7.86
CA GLU A 234 -24.71 -18.15 -7.64
C GLU A 234 -23.79 -17.07 -8.20
N TYR A 235 -24.08 -16.58 -9.41
CA TYR A 235 -23.31 -15.50 -10.02
C TYR A 235 -23.39 -14.21 -9.21
N LEU A 236 -24.60 -13.81 -8.79
CA LEU A 236 -24.81 -12.62 -7.97
C LEU A 236 -24.22 -12.78 -6.56
N LYS A 237 -24.31 -13.97 -5.96
CA LYS A 237 -23.63 -14.30 -4.70
C LYS A 237 -22.12 -14.09 -4.84
N ASN A 238 -21.50 -14.65 -5.87
CA ASN A 238 -20.08 -14.49 -6.12
C ASN A 238 -19.69 -13.02 -6.33
N PHE A 239 -20.53 -12.24 -7.01
CA PHE A 239 -20.32 -10.79 -7.13
C PHE A 239 -20.39 -10.09 -5.76
N LEU A 240 -21.39 -10.42 -4.94
CA LEU A 240 -21.60 -9.82 -3.62
C LEU A 240 -20.49 -10.20 -2.63
N THR A 241 -19.91 -11.40 -2.70
CA THR A 241 -18.88 -11.89 -1.76
C THR A 241 -17.45 -11.57 -2.18
N LYS A 242 -17.19 -11.22 -3.45
CA LYS A 242 -15.84 -11.01 -4.01
C LYS A 242 -14.98 -9.97 -3.29
N ALA A 243 -15.61 -8.99 -2.65
CA ALA A 243 -14.90 -7.93 -1.92
C ALA A 243 -15.80 -7.36 -0.82
N GLU A 244 -15.24 -6.95 0.32
CA GLU A 244 -16.01 -6.28 1.38
C GLU A 244 -16.24 -4.79 1.07
N LEU A 245 -16.77 -4.49 -0.11
CA LEU A 245 -17.12 -3.16 -0.60
C LEU A 245 -18.65 -3.03 -0.69
N ASP A 246 -19.17 -1.81 -0.62
CA ASP A 246 -20.58 -1.56 -0.95
C ASP A 246 -20.82 -1.81 -2.45
N LYS A 247 -21.83 -2.60 -2.79
CA LYS A 247 -22.11 -3.04 -4.17
C LYS A 247 -23.56 -2.83 -4.53
N VAL A 248 -23.82 -2.64 -5.81
CA VAL A 248 -25.19 -2.48 -6.32
C VAL A 248 -25.54 -3.55 -7.35
N VAL A 249 -26.73 -4.14 -7.21
CA VAL A 249 -27.31 -5.09 -8.17
C VAL A 249 -28.61 -4.49 -8.69
N LEU A 250 -28.79 -4.37 -10.00
CA LEU A 250 -30.03 -3.94 -10.61
C LEU A 250 -30.73 -5.13 -11.29
N ILE A 251 -32.00 -5.36 -10.98
CA ILE A 251 -32.86 -6.34 -11.64
C ILE A 251 -33.96 -5.58 -12.37
N ASP A 252 -33.87 -5.58 -13.70
CA ASP A 252 -34.73 -4.77 -14.58
C ASP A 252 -35.88 -5.57 -15.25
N CYS A 253 -35.86 -6.90 -15.12
CA CYS A 253 -36.74 -7.79 -15.86
C CYS A 253 -37.47 -8.80 -14.96
N ILE A 254 -37.97 -8.35 -13.81
CA ILE A 254 -38.62 -9.24 -12.84
C ILE A 254 -39.94 -9.82 -13.37
N ASP A 255 -40.70 -9.03 -14.11
CA ASP A 255 -41.90 -9.41 -14.86
C ASP A 255 -41.61 -10.63 -15.74
N TYR A 256 -40.50 -10.58 -16.47
CA TYR A 256 -40.09 -11.63 -17.37
C TYR A 256 -39.64 -12.89 -16.62
N LEU A 257 -38.89 -12.74 -15.53
CA LEU A 257 -38.49 -13.87 -14.69
C LEU A 257 -39.73 -14.58 -14.10
N ILE A 258 -40.75 -13.82 -13.68
CA ILE A 258 -42.01 -14.37 -13.15
C ILE A 258 -42.77 -15.10 -14.25
N LEU A 259 -42.84 -14.53 -15.44
CA LEU A 259 -43.50 -15.15 -16.59
C LEU A 259 -42.89 -16.52 -16.93
N GLU A 260 -41.56 -16.63 -16.85
CA GLU A 260 -40.83 -17.83 -17.27
C GLU A 260 -40.72 -18.91 -16.17
N ASN A 261 -40.73 -18.52 -14.88
CA ASN A 261 -40.48 -19.45 -13.76
C ASN A 261 -41.67 -19.58 -12.78
N GLY A 262 -42.66 -18.70 -12.89
CA GLY A 262 -43.73 -18.55 -11.91
C GLY A 262 -43.33 -17.74 -10.66
N GLU A 263 -44.33 -17.13 -10.02
CA GLU A 263 -44.17 -16.25 -8.86
C GLU A 263 -43.36 -16.89 -7.72
N ARG A 264 -43.67 -18.15 -7.37
CA ARG A 264 -43.07 -18.84 -6.21
C ARG A 264 -41.55 -18.99 -6.33
N ALA A 265 -41.05 -19.31 -7.53
CA ALA A 265 -39.63 -19.50 -7.76
C ALA A 265 -38.89 -18.16 -7.70
N VAL A 266 -39.47 -17.12 -8.32
CA VAL A 266 -38.87 -15.78 -8.35
C VAL A 266 -38.88 -15.11 -6.98
N PHE A 267 -39.94 -15.29 -6.19
CA PHE A 267 -39.99 -14.75 -4.83
C PHE A 267 -38.90 -15.36 -3.95
N LYS A 268 -38.68 -16.67 -4.03
CA LYS A 268 -37.56 -17.31 -3.33
C LYS A 268 -36.20 -16.77 -3.79
N PHE A 269 -36.03 -16.60 -5.10
CA PHE A 269 -34.82 -16.03 -5.69
C PHE A 269 -34.56 -14.61 -5.14
N LEU A 270 -35.57 -13.74 -5.12
CA LEU A 270 -35.44 -12.37 -4.62
C LEU A 270 -35.19 -12.30 -3.12
N THR A 271 -35.92 -13.08 -2.31
CA THR A 271 -35.68 -13.14 -0.85
C THR A 271 -34.25 -13.62 -0.56
N THR A 272 -33.79 -14.67 -1.26
CA THR A 272 -32.40 -15.15 -1.13
C THR A 272 -31.40 -14.07 -1.50
N LEU A 273 -31.63 -13.35 -2.60
CA LEU A 273 -30.73 -12.29 -3.04
C LEU A 273 -30.73 -11.10 -2.07
N LYS A 274 -31.88 -10.73 -1.51
CA LYS A 274 -32.01 -9.70 -0.47
C LYS A 274 -31.18 -10.07 0.76
N ASP A 275 -31.30 -11.31 1.23
CA ASP A 275 -30.56 -11.78 2.41
C ASP A 275 -29.05 -11.79 2.15
N LEU A 276 -28.63 -12.24 0.96
CA LEU A 276 -27.23 -12.16 0.53
C LEU A 276 -26.73 -10.72 0.49
N ALA A 277 -27.54 -9.80 -0.03
CA ALA A 277 -27.19 -8.38 -0.11
C ALA A 277 -27.06 -7.75 1.28
N ALA A 278 -28.00 -8.02 2.19
CA ALA A 278 -27.96 -7.54 3.56
C ALA A 278 -26.70 -8.01 4.32
N LEU A 279 -26.24 -9.24 4.07
CA LEU A 279 -25.05 -9.81 4.70
C LEU A 279 -23.73 -9.35 4.08
N ASN A 280 -23.72 -8.96 2.80
CA ASN A 280 -22.49 -8.74 2.02
C ASN A 280 -22.38 -7.32 1.45
N ARG A 281 -22.89 -6.32 2.20
CA ARG A 281 -22.82 -4.90 1.84
C ARG A 281 -23.44 -4.58 0.47
N GLY A 282 -24.54 -5.25 0.15
CA GLY A 282 -25.21 -5.17 -1.15
C GLY A 282 -26.48 -4.31 -1.11
N ILE A 283 -26.69 -3.56 -2.20
CA ILE A 283 -27.92 -2.82 -2.49
C ILE A 283 -28.54 -3.43 -3.73
N VAL A 284 -29.69 -4.08 -3.58
CA VAL A 284 -30.43 -4.66 -4.71
C VAL A 284 -31.53 -3.69 -5.09
N LEU A 285 -31.58 -3.29 -6.36
CA LEU A 285 -32.61 -2.46 -6.94
C LEU A 285 -33.46 -3.33 -7.87
N VAL A 286 -34.76 -3.41 -7.63
CA VAL A 286 -35.69 -4.19 -8.45
C VAL A 286 -36.66 -3.23 -9.11
N THR A 287 -36.67 -3.21 -10.44
CA THR A 287 -37.68 -2.44 -11.17
C THR A 287 -39.00 -3.17 -11.11
N ILE A 288 -40.04 -2.50 -10.63
CA ILE A 288 -41.40 -3.04 -10.57
C ILE A 288 -42.32 -2.06 -11.27
N ASP A 289 -43.11 -2.59 -12.21
CA ASP A 289 -44.20 -1.87 -12.85
C ASP A 289 -45.53 -2.51 -12.43
N LYS A 290 -46.38 -1.71 -11.77
CA LYS A 290 -47.65 -2.16 -11.20
C LYS A 290 -48.60 -2.69 -12.29
N ASP A 291 -48.52 -2.15 -13.50
CA ASP A 291 -49.41 -2.53 -14.60
C ASP A 291 -49.00 -3.86 -15.24
N THR A 292 -47.78 -4.35 -14.96
CA THR A 292 -47.23 -5.58 -15.54
C THR A 292 -47.35 -6.80 -14.62
N LEU A 293 -47.64 -6.59 -13.33
CA LEU A 293 -47.68 -7.66 -12.32
C LEU A 293 -49.11 -7.91 -11.83
N SER A 294 -49.36 -9.14 -11.38
CA SER A 294 -50.58 -9.48 -10.66
C SER A 294 -50.65 -8.68 -9.35
N GLU A 295 -51.85 -8.34 -8.86
CA GLU A 295 -52.01 -7.66 -7.57
C GLU A 295 -51.33 -8.42 -6.43
N ARG A 296 -51.44 -9.76 -6.46
CA ARG A 296 -50.79 -10.65 -5.49
C ARG A 296 -49.27 -10.54 -5.53
N ALA A 297 -48.67 -10.56 -6.72
CA ALA A 297 -47.23 -10.45 -6.88
C ALA A 297 -46.72 -9.08 -6.46
N PHE A 298 -47.43 -8.02 -6.87
CA PHE A 298 -47.11 -6.66 -6.47
C PHE A 298 -47.13 -6.52 -4.94
N SER A 299 -48.22 -6.94 -4.28
CA SER A 299 -48.31 -6.89 -2.80
C SER A 299 -47.21 -7.67 -2.10
N PHE A 300 -46.85 -8.86 -2.61
CA PHE A 300 -45.74 -9.63 -2.03
C PHE A 300 -44.42 -8.84 -2.13
N LEU A 301 -44.09 -8.36 -3.33
CA LEU A 301 -42.83 -7.67 -3.57
C LEU A 301 -42.73 -6.35 -2.80
N THR A 302 -43.80 -5.56 -2.73
CA THR A 302 -43.78 -4.29 -1.99
C THR A 302 -43.73 -4.46 -0.47
N ASN A 303 -44.18 -5.61 0.05
CA ASN A 303 -44.03 -5.96 1.47
C ASN A 303 -42.63 -6.48 1.79
N GLU A 304 -42.00 -7.18 0.84
CA GLU A 304 -40.70 -7.82 1.02
C GLU A 304 -39.51 -6.85 0.78
N LEU A 305 -39.71 -5.87 -0.11
CA LEU A 305 -38.72 -4.90 -0.56
C LEU A 305 -39.06 -3.50 -0.03
N ARG A 306 -38.04 -2.72 0.32
CA ARG A 306 -38.25 -1.32 0.73
C ARG A 306 -38.51 -0.43 -0.49
N PRO A 307 -39.32 0.63 -0.41
CA PRO A 307 -39.46 1.56 -1.52
C PRO A 307 -38.15 2.32 -1.75
N ILE A 308 -37.78 2.55 -3.01
CA ILE A 308 -36.53 3.23 -3.38
C ILE A 308 -36.41 4.65 -2.81
N SER A 309 -37.53 5.29 -2.46
CA SER A 309 -37.55 6.60 -1.79
C SER A 309 -36.89 6.59 -0.40
N GLU A 310 -36.77 5.43 0.25
CA GLU A 310 -36.07 5.29 1.53
C GLU A 310 -34.55 5.19 1.38
N LEU A 311 -34.06 4.97 0.15
CA LEU A 311 -32.63 4.86 -0.12
C LEU A 311 -31.99 6.26 -0.14
N LYS A 312 -31.44 6.65 1.01
CA LYS A 312 -30.65 7.88 1.15
C LYS A 312 -29.27 7.68 0.54
N VAL A 313 -29.08 8.19 -0.67
CA VAL A 313 -27.76 8.34 -1.28
C VAL A 313 -27.31 9.76 -0.97
N GLU A 314 -26.35 9.95 -0.06
CA GLU A 314 -25.79 11.28 0.19
C GLU A 314 -25.11 11.80 -1.08
N GLU A 315 -25.22 13.10 -1.34
CA GLU A 315 -24.50 13.72 -2.46
C GLU A 315 -23.00 13.67 -2.14
N PRO A 316 -22.14 13.28 -3.10
CA PRO A 316 -20.72 13.52 -2.90
C PRO A 316 -20.56 15.02 -2.73
N GLU A 317 -20.01 15.47 -1.60
CA GLU A 317 -19.57 16.85 -1.45
C GLU A 317 -18.74 17.17 -2.69
N ALA A 318 -19.26 18.08 -3.52
CA ALA A 318 -18.55 18.57 -4.68
C ALA A 318 -17.19 19.05 -4.18
N PHE A 319 -16.13 18.34 -4.54
CA PHE A 319 -14.78 18.78 -4.31
C PHE A 319 -14.61 20.03 -5.17
N TYR A 320 -14.95 21.19 -4.60
CA TYR A 320 -14.71 22.48 -5.23
C TYR A 320 -13.22 22.54 -5.52
N SER A 321 -12.92 22.66 -6.80
CA SER A 321 -11.63 23.09 -7.31
C SER A 321 -11.33 24.47 -6.75
N GLU A 322 -10.69 24.54 -5.57
CA GLU A 322 -9.95 25.72 -5.17
C GLU A 322 -8.60 25.71 -5.91
N GLY A 323 -8.31 26.82 -6.60
CA GLY A 323 -6.96 27.14 -7.03
C GLY A 323 -6.70 27.36 -8.52
N SER A 324 -7.63 27.96 -9.27
CA SER A 324 -7.26 28.65 -10.53
C SER A 324 -8.09 29.92 -10.76
N LYS A 325 -7.87 30.90 -9.89
CA LYS A 325 -7.97 32.35 -10.12
C LYS A 325 -7.09 32.95 -9.03
N GLY A 326 -6.09 33.79 -9.24
CA GLY A 326 -5.60 34.53 -10.38
C GLY A 326 -4.76 35.63 -9.74
N GLU A 327 -3.51 35.80 -10.15
CA GLU A 327 -2.79 37.05 -9.91
C GLU A 327 -2.25 37.49 -11.27
N ALA A 328 -2.74 38.66 -11.64
CA ALA A 328 -2.34 39.47 -12.77
C ALA A 328 -1.03 40.20 -12.46
#